data_AF-A0A967LYL2-F1
#
_entry.id   AF-A0A967LYL2-F1
#
_cell.length_a   1.000
_cell.length_b   1.000
_cell.length_c   1.000
_cell.angle_alpha   90.00
_cell.angle_beta   90.00
_cell.angle_gamma   90.00
#
_symmetry.space_group_name_H-M   'P 1'
#
loop_
_entity.id
_entity.type
_entity.pdbx_description
1 polymer ?
#
loop_
_entity_poly.entity_id
_entity_poly.type
_entity_poly.pdbx_seq_one_letter_code
_entity_poly.pdbx_strand_id
1 'polypeptide(L)' 'ARSLAREAGSELSVNMVMIGALMRHAEMPFGREVVKTVLNTKTKKAFLEMNLKAFDLGFQAQ' A
#
# COMPACT_ATOMS: atom_id res chain seq x y z
N ALA A 1 -6.25 -0.99 -9.74
CA ALA A 1 -6.05 -1.60 -8.40
C ALA A 1 -5.63 -3.08 -8.45
N ARG A 2 -6.47 -4.01 -8.94
CA ARG A 2 -6.14 -5.46 -8.93
C ARG A 2 -4.90 -5.83 -9.76
N SER A 3 -4.66 -5.18 -10.90
CA SER A 3 -3.45 -5.37 -11.71
C SER A 3 -2.18 -5.04 -10.93
N LEU A 4 -2.14 -3.87 -10.29
CA LEU A 4 -1.03 -3.43 -9.43
C LEU A 4 -0.83 -4.36 -8.22
N ALA A 5 -1.91 -4.93 -7.67
CA ALA A 5 -1.80 -5.91 -6.59
C ALA A 5 -1.12 -7.21 -7.06
N ARG A 6 -1.46 -7.70 -8.27
CA ARG A 6 -0.75 -8.84 -8.88
C ARG A 6 0.72 -8.50 -9.14
N GLU A 7 1.02 -7.30 -9.62
CA GLU A 7 2.39 -6.82 -9.82
C GLU A 7 3.18 -6.71 -8.50
N ALA A 8 2.50 -6.37 -7.41
CA ALA A 8 3.06 -6.37 -6.05
C ALA A 8 3.31 -7.79 -5.49
N GLY A 9 2.84 -8.83 -6.18
CA GLY A 9 3.06 -10.23 -5.81
C GLY A 9 1.86 -10.94 -5.19
N SER A 10 0.70 -10.27 -5.02
CA SER A 10 -0.54 -10.94 -4.63
C SER A 10 -1.78 -10.11 -4.89
N GLU A 11 -2.80 -10.72 -5.48
CA GLU A 11 -4.12 -10.09 -5.62
C GLU A 11 -4.75 -9.69 -4.27
N LEU A 12 -4.39 -10.37 -3.18
CA LEU A 12 -4.87 -10.04 -1.83
C LEU A 12 -4.36 -8.68 -1.32
N SER A 13 -3.29 -8.14 -1.90
CA SER A 13 -2.74 -6.83 -1.56
C SER A 13 -3.50 -5.64 -2.19
N VAL A 14 -4.63 -5.89 -2.85
CA VAL A 14 -5.43 -4.85 -3.51
C VAL A 14 -5.88 -3.74 -2.56
N ASN A 15 -6.10 -4.05 -1.29
CA ASN A 15 -6.40 -3.06 -0.26
C ASN A 15 -5.26 -2.06 -0.06
N MET A 16 -4.00 -2.51 -0.09
CA MET A 16 -2.85 -1.62 0.03
C MET A 16 -2.71 -0.71 -1.17
N VAL A 17 -2.99 -1.20 -2.38
CA VAL A 17 -3.06 -0.35 -3.58
C VAL A 17 -4.10 0.75 -3.41
N MET A 18 -5.28 0.41 -2.87
CA MET A 18 -6.33 1.41 -2.63
C MET A 18 -5.93 2.42 -1.56
N ILE A 19 -5.28 2.00 -0.47
CA ILE A 19 -4.78 2.93 0.56
C ILE A 19 -3.69 3.83 -0.02
N GLY A 20 -2.78 3.31 -0.84
CA GLY A 20 -1.78 4.11 -1.55
C GLY A 20 -2.42 5.22 -2.38
N ALA A 21 -3.42 4.87 -3.19
CA ALA A 21 -4.16 5.84 -4.00
C ALA A 21 -4.91 6.86 -3.13
N LEU A 22 -5.57 6.42 -2.05
CA LEU A 22 -6.22 7.33 -1.11
C LEU A 22 -5.24 8.35 -0.53
N MET A 23 -4.06 7.91 -0.08
CA MET A 23 -3.02 8.79 0.46
C MET A 23 -2.50 9.81 -0.55
N ARG A 24 -2.68 9.57 -1.86
CA ARG A 24 -2.27 10.51 -2.92
C ARG A 24 -3.29 11.60 -3.18
N HIS A 25 -4.58 11.28 -3.08
CA HIS A 25 -5.67 12.17 -3.50
C HIS A 25 -6.46 12.80 -2.35
N ALA A 26 -6.50 12.17 -1.19
CA ALA A 26 -7.20 12.69 -0.02
C ALA A 26 -6.27 13.49 0.89
N GLU A 27 -6.78 14.59 1.43
CA GLU A 27 -6.12 15.32 2.50
C GLU A 27 -6.28 14.54 3.82
N MET A 28 -5.31 13.66 4.08
CA MET A 28 -5.29 12.84 5.28
C MET A 28 -4.66 13.62 6.44
N PRO A 29 -5.13 13.45 7.68
CA PRO A 29 -4.54 14.10 8.86
C PRO A 29 -3.17 13.52 9.27
N PHE A 30 -2.54 12.72 8.40
CA PHE A 30 -1.24 12.10 8.59
C PHE A 30 -0.56 11.85 7.24
N GLY A 31 0.77 11.72 7.25
CA GLY A 31 1.57 11.45 6.06
C GLY A 31 1.68 9.97 5.71
N ARG A 32 2.10 9.66 4.47
CA ARG A 32 2.33 8.28 4.00
C ARG A 32 3.29 7.46 4.87
N GLU A 33 4.23 8.13 5.53
CA GLU A 33 5.20 7.47 6.41
C GLU A 33 4.52 6.80 7.61
N VAL A 34 3.40 7.35 8.11
CA VAL A 34 2.60 6.72 9.16
C VAL A 34 2.05 5.37 8.69
N VAL A 35 1.56 5.30 7.45
CA VAL A 35 1.08 4.05 6.85
C VAL A 35 2.23 3.05 6.71
N LYS A 36 3.41 3.49 6.28
CA LYS A 36 4.61 2.63 6.19
C LYS A 36 5.04 2.11 7.57
N THR A 37 4.98 2.92 8.62
CA THR A 37 5.25 2.48 9.99
C THR A 37 4.24 1.43 10.46
N VAL A 38 2.95 1.62 10.18
CA VAL A 38 1.92 0.63 10.51
C VAL A 38 2.18 -0.69 9.79
N LEU A 39 2.52 -0.66 8.50
CA LEU A 39 2.88 -1.87 7.75
C LEU A 39 4.08 -2.59 8.37
N ASN A 40 5.15 -1.88 8.70
CA ASN A 40 6.34 -2.46 9.32
C ASN A 40 6.06 -3.09 10.70
N THR A 41 5.09 -2.56 11.46
CA THR A 41 4.82 -3.01 12.84
C THR A 41 3.67 -4.01 12.96
N LYS A 42 2.74 -4.04 11.99
CA LYS A 42 1.51 -4.84 12.05
C LYS A 42 1.41 -5.92 10.99
N THR A 43 2.21 -5.87 9.92
CA THR A 43 2.21 -6.90 8.88
C THR A 43 3.22 -8.00 9.20
N LYS A 44 2.82 -9.27 9.03
CA LYS A 44 3.75 -10.40 9.17
C LYS A 44 4.91 -10.24 8.18
N LYS A 45 6.14 -10.57 8.60
CA LYS A 45 7.35 -10.43 7.77
C LYS A 45 7.19 -11.01 6.36
N ALA A 46 6.55 -12.19 6.23
CA ALA A 46 6.31 -12.86 4.95
C ALA A 46 5.46 -12.05 3.94
N PHE A 47 4.70 -11.06 4.40
CA PHE A 47 3.82 -10.25 3.56
C PHE A 47 4.23 -8.77 3.55
N LEU A 48 5.27 -8.37 4.27
CA LEU A 48 5.63 -6.97 4.45
C LEU A 48 6.03 -6.32 3.12
N GLU A 49 6.97 -6.94 2.41
CA GLU A 49 7.52 -6.41 1.16
C GLU A 49 6.44 -6.19 0.10
N MET A 50 5.60 -7.20 -0.14
CA MET A 50 4.50 -7.11 -1.10
C MET A 50 3.45 -6.06 -0.70
N ASN A 51 3.15 -5.89 0.59
CA ASN A 51 2.18 -4.88 1.03
C ASN A 51 2.77 -3.46 0.89
N LEU A 52 4.06 -3.28 1.18
CA LEU A 52 4.76 -2.02 0.94
C LEU A 52 4.79 -1.67 -0.55
N LYS A 53 5.12 -2.65 -1.41
CA LYS A 53 5.12 -2.48 -2.87
C LYS A 53 3.71 -2.14 -3.40
N ALA A 54 2.68 -2.83 -2.93
CA ALA A 54 1.30 -2.54 -3.31
C ALA A 54 0.87 -1.12 -2.90
N PHE A 55 1.23 -0.68 -1.70
CA PHE A 55 0.99 0.68 -1.24
C PHE A 55 1.70 1.70 -2.15
N ASP A 56 2.99 1.51 -2.43
CA ASP A 56 3.78 2.44 -3.25
C ASP A 56 3.25 2.52 -4.69
N LEU A 57 2.88 1.37 -5.30
CA LEU A 57 2.22 1.33 -6.61
C LEU A 57 0.89 2.09 -6.60
N GLY A 58 0.09 1.95 -5.54
CA GLY A 58 -1.14 2.71 -5.36
C GLY A 58 -0.92 4.21 -5.26
N PHE A 59 0.10 4.64 -4.52
CA PHE A 59 0.44 6.05 -4.33
C PHE A 59 1.01 6.73 -5.58
N GLN A 60 1.66 5.94 -6.44
CA GLN A 60 2.22 6.38 -7.71
C GLN A 60 1.21 6.31 -8.87
N ALA A 61 0.14 5.54 -8.73
CA ALA A 61 -0.93 5.45 -9.73
C ALA A 61 -1.65 6.81 -9.87
N GLN A 62 -1.95 7.17 -11.11
CA GLN A 62 -2.77 8.34 -11.48
C GLN A 62 -4.26 7.99 -11.48
#